data_AF-A0A6J6NBU9-F1
#
_entry.id   AF-A0A6J6NBU9-F1
#
_cell.length_a   1.000
_cell.length_b   1.000
_cell.length_c   1.000
_cell.angle_alpha   90.00
_cell.angle_beta   90.00
_cell.angle_gamma   90.00
#
_symmetry.space_group_name_H-M   'P 1'
#
loop_
_entity.id
_entity.type
_entity.pdbx_description
1 polymer ?
#
loop_
_entity_poly.entity_id
_entity_poly.type
_entity_poly.pdbx_seq_one_letter_code
_entity_poly.pdbx_strand_id
1 'polypeptide(L)'
;MSLSGADLADRAVLSCVLAFTLWGIASHAFGAVQDVKADREANISSIATMIGARATVWFAFICYGLAGVLVMNTTWPGQLAAVAAVPYLFILSPYLNITDADCEKANKGWRRFIWLNFFAGFVVSILLISSVVF
;
A
#
# COMPACT_ATOMS: atom_id res chain seq x y z
N MET A 1 -16.55 4.32 -21.19
CA MET A 1 -15.38 5.13 -21.57
C MET A 1 -15.18 6.22 -20.52
N SER A 2 -13.95 6.45 -20.07
CA SER A 2 -13.60 7.52 -19.14
C SER A 2 -13.53 8.89 -19.83
N LEU A 3 -13.35 9.97 -19.07
CA LEU A 3 -13.12 11.32 -19.60
C LEU A 3 -11.88 11.42 -20.52
N SER A 4 -10.91 10.52 -20.38
CA SER A 4 -9.71 10.46 -21.24
C SER A 4 -9.92 9.59 -22.49
N GLY A 5 -11.11 9.04 -22.70
CA GLY A 5 -11.38 8.06 -23.76
C GLY A 5 -10.83 6.67 -23.47
N ALA A 6 -10.27 6.41 -22.28
CA ALA A 6 -9.81 5.08 -21.91
C ALA A 6 -11.00 4.14 -21.64
N ASP A 7 -10.85 2.88 -22.01
CA ASP A 7 -11.77 1.84 -21.57
C ASP A 7 -11.42 1.39 -20.15
N LEU A 8 -12.36 1.55 -19.22
CA LEU A 8 -12.19 1.13 -17.84
C LEU A 8 -12.29 -0.39 -17.67
N ALA A 9 -12.90 -1.07 -18.65
CA ALA A 9 -12.98 -2.52 -18.68
C ALA A 9 -11.70 -3.18 -19.23
N ASP A 10 -10.78 -2.39 -19.81
CA ASP A 10 -9.48 -2.89 -20.22
C ASP A 10 -8.73 -3.50 -19.02
N ARG A 11 -8.14 -4.68 -19.24
CA ARG A 11 -7.51 -5.46 -18.18
C ARG A 11 -6.36 -4.71 -17.53
N ALA A 12 -5.55 -3.98 -18.30
CA ALA A 12 -4.41 -3.25 -17.75
C ALA A 12 -4.90 -2.04 -16.94
N VAL A 13 -5.87 -1.29 -17.46
CA VAL A 13 -6.48 -0.16 -16.74
C VAL A 13 -7.11 -0.61 -15.42
N LEU A 14 -7.93 -1.66 -15.46
CA LEU A 14 -8.58 -2.20 -14.27
C LEU A 14 -7.55 -2.70 -13.24
N SER A 15 -6.49 -3.36 -13.71
CA SER A 15 -5.42 -3.84 -12.84
C SER A 15 -4.66 -2.69 -12.17
N CYS A 16 -4.39 -1.59 -12.87
CA CYS A 16 -3.78 -0.39 -12.30
C CYS A 16 -4.64 0.23 -11.21
N VAL A 17 -5.94 0.40 -11.48
CA VAL A 17 -6.89 0.96 -10.51
C VAL A 17 -6.96 0.10 -9.26
N LEU A 18 -7.16 -1.21 -9.42
CA LEU A 18 -7.24 -2.14 -8.29
C LEU A 18 -5.91 -2.21 -7.51
N ALA A 19 -4.77 -2.22 -8.20
CA ALA A 19 -3.47 -2.19 -7.55
C ALA A 19 -3.27 -0.92 -6.70
N PHE A 20 -3.61 0.24 -7.26
CA PHE A 20 -3.52 1.51 -6.55
C PHE A 20 -4.47 1.55 -5.34
N THR A 21 -5.70 1.04 -5.49
CA THR A 21 -6.66 0.93 -4.39
C THR A 21 -6.15 -0.01 -3.29
N LEU A 22 -5.66 -1.20 -3.63
CA LEU A 22 -5.11 -2.14 -2.65
C LEU A 22 -3.88 -1.58 -1.94
N TRP A 23 -3.00 -0.88 -2.65
CA TRP A 23 -1.87 -0.18 -2.07
C TRP A 23 -2.32 0.91 -1.08
N GLY A 24 -3.35 1.69 -1.42
CA GLY A 24 -3.94 2.69 -0.52
C GLY A 24 -4.55 2.05 0.73
N ILE A 25 -5.33 0.99 0.57
CA ILE A 25 -5.92 0.21 1.67
C ILE A 25 -4.82 -0.32 2.60
N ALA A 26 -3.78 -0.94 2.04
CA ALA A 26 -2.64 -1.45 2.81
C ALA A 26 -1.94 -0.35 3.63
N SER A 27 -1.75 0.82 3.02
CA SER A 27 -1.10 1.97 3.64
C SER A 27 -1.91 2.51 4.80
N HIS A 28 -3.22 2.71 4.63
CA HIS A 28 -4.09 3.15 5.72
C HIS A 28 -4.21 2.10 6.82
N ALA A 29 -4.32 0.82 6.46
CA ALA A 29 -4.41 -0.28 7.42
C ALA A 29 -3.16 -0.38 8.28
N PHE A 30 -1.96 -0.37 7.68
CA PHE A 30 -0.71 -0.42 8.44
C PHE A 30 -0.50 0.83 9.30
N GLY A 31 -0.88 2.01 8.78
CA GLY A 31 -0.85 3.26 9.56
C GLY A 31 -1.71 3.20 10.82
N ALA A 32 -2.90 2.59 10.76
CA ALA A 32 -3.78 2.45 11.92
C ALA A 32 -3.24 1.53 13.02
N VAL A 33 -2.27 0.65 12.71
CA VAL A 33 -1.71 -0.30 13.70
C VAL A 33 -1.01 0.43 14.84
N GLN A 34 -0.35 1.57 14.58
CA GLN A 34 0.39 2.28 15.62
C GLN A 34 -0.52 2.90 16.69
N ASP A 35 -1.79 3.11 16.37
CA ASP A 35 -2.76 3.86 17.17
C ASP A 35 -3.79 2.96 17.88
N VAL A 36 -3.67 1.62 17.80
CA VAL A 36 -4.68 0.67 18.34
C VAL A 36 -5.07 0.93 19.79
N LYS A 37 -4.10 1.20 20.67
CA LYS A 37 -4.40 1.50 22.09
C LYS A 37 -5.10 2.84 22.24
N ALA A 38 -4.56 3.89 21.62
CA ALA A 38 -5.10 5.24 21.68
C ALA A 38 -6.52 5.31 21.11
N ASP A 39 -6.75 4.65 19.97
CA ASP A 39 -8.08 4.54 19.33
C ASP A 39 -9.08 3.84 20.25
N ARG A 40 -8.67 2.75 20.95
CA ARG A 40 -9.56 2.06 21.91
C ARG A 40 -9.89 2.92 23.12
N GLU A 41 -8.89 3.60 23.69
CA GLU A 41 -9.09 4.53 24.81
C GLU A 41 -10.02 5.70 24.42
N ALA A 42 -9.94 6.13 23.17
CA ALA A 42 -10.78 7.19 22.60
C ALA A 42 -12.14 6.70 22.05
N ASN A 43 -12.46 5.40 22.14
CA ASN A 43 -13.64 4.78 21.53
C ASN A 43 -13.77 5.02 20.00
N ILE A 44 -12.65 5.07 19.29
CA ILE A 44 -12.55 5.18 17.83
C ILE A 44 -12.46 3.76 17.21
N SER A 45 -13.35 3.48 16.26
CA SER A 45 -13.37 2.20 15.53
C SER A 45 -12.55 2.30 14.23
N SER A 46 -11.30 1.85 14.27
CA SER A 46 -10.44 1.66 13.10
C SER A 46 -10.36 0.18 12.71
N ILE A 47 -9.85 -0.11 11.52
CA ILE A 47 -9.62 -1.52 11.11
C ILE A 47 -8.76 -2.24 12.15
N ALA A 48 -7.74 -1.57 12.68
CA ALA A 48 -6.81 -2.16 13.64
C ALA A 48 -7.45 -2.40 15.02
N THR A 49 -8.40 -1.56 15.46
CA THR A 49 -9.11 -1.82 16.71
C THR A 49 -10.13 -2.95 16.58
N MET A 50 -10.74 -3.10 15.40
CA MET A 50 -11.77 -4.12 15.10
C MET A 50 -11.21 -5.53 14.91
N ILE A 51 -10.14 -5.70 14.11
CA ILE A 51 -9.57 -7.03 13.82
C ILE A 51 -8.24 -7.30 14.55
N GLY A 52 -7.70 -6.30 15.24
CA GLY A 52 -6.44 -6.40 16.00
C GLY A 52 -5.19 -6.09 15.17
N ALA A 53 -4.13 -5.64 15.86
CA ALA A 53 -2.89 -5.17 15.25
C ALA A 53 -2.27 -6.22 14.31
N ARG A 54 -2.21 -7.48 14.75
CA ARG A 54 -1.60 -8.58 13.99
C ARG A 54 -2.34 -8.84 12.68
N ALA A 55 -3.66 -9.00 12.75
CA ALA A 55 -4.48 -9.30 11.59
C ALA A 55 -4.42 -8.14 10.58
N THR A 56 -4.39 -6.90 11.08
CA THR A 56 -4.23 -5.72 10.23
C THR A 56 -2.89 -5.65 9.51
N VAL A 57 -1.77 -6.01 10.17
CA VAL A 57 -0.46 -6.08 9.48
C VAL A 57 -0.46 -7.16 8.41
N TRP A 58 -1.00 -8.35 8.69
CA TRP A 58 -1.13 -9.41 7.68
C TRP A 58 -2.02 -9.01 6.52
N PHE A 59 -3.16 -8.38 6.81
CA PHE A 59 -4.06 -7.83 5.79
C PHE A 59 -3.33 -6.83 4.89
N ALA A 60 -2.62 -5.86 5.47
CA ALA A 60 -1.84 -4.89 4.72
C ALA A 60 -0.72 -5.55 3.90
N PHE A 61 -0.02 -6.54 4.46
CA PHE A 61 1.01 -7.31 3.77
C PHE A 61 0.47 -8.04 2.53
N ILE A 62 -0.68 -8.70 2.67
CA ILE A 62 -1.37 -9.37 1.56
C ILE A 62 -1.82 -8.36 0.51
N CYS A 63 -2.42 -7.24 0.92
CA CYS A 63 -2.86 -6.19 -0.01
C CYS A 63 -1.69 -5.60 -0.82
N TYR A 64 -0.53 -5.34 -0.21
CA TYR A 64 0.67 -4.92 -0.96
C TYR A 64 1.16 -5.99 -1.94
N GLY A 65 1.16 -7.26 -1.53
CA GLY A 65 1.53 -8.38 -2.39
C GLY A 65 0.60 -8.50 -3.60
N LEU A 66 -0.71 -8.45 -3.37
CA LEU A 66 -1.72 -8.49 -4.44
C LEU A 66 -1.62 -7.27 -5.36
N ALA A 67 -1.35 -6.07 -4.84
CA ALA A 67 -1.10 -4.89 -5.65
C ALA A 67 0.09 -5.11 -6.59
N GLY A 68 1.21 -5.66 -6.10
CA GLY A 68 2.36 -6.01 -6.92
C GLY A 68 2.03 -7.04 -8.02
N VAL A 69 1.24 -8.07 -7.69
CA VAL A 69 0.79 -9.08 -8.66
C VAL A 69 -0.13 -8.47 -9.73
N LEU A 70 -1.05 -7.58 -9.36
CA LEU A 70 -1.94 -6.92 -10.31
C LEU A 70 -1.18 -6.05 -11.32
N VAL A 71 -0.13 -5.35 -10.88
CA VAL A 71 0.69 -4.51 -11.77
C VAL A 71 1.40 -5.33 -12.86
N MET A 72 1.61 -6.64 -12.65
CA MET A 72 2.14 -7.53 -13.71
C MET A 72 1.22 -7.68 -14.92
N ASN A 73 -0.07 -7.34 -14.79
CA ASN A 73 -1.02 -7.34 -15.91
C ASN A 73 -0.93 -6.09 -16.81
N THR A 74 -0.05 -5.14 -16.47
CA THR A 74 0.19 -3.96 -17.31
C THR A 74 1.06 -4.31 -18.53
N THR A 75 1.14 -3.40 -19.50
CA THR A 75 2.02 -3.52 -20.66
C THR A 75 3.43 -3.03 -20.36
N TRP A 76 4.43 -3.55 -21.06
CA TRP A 76 5.83 -3.12 -20.89
C TRP A 76 6.00 -1.63 -21.19
N PRO A 77 6.70 -0.84 -20.33
CA PRO A 77 7.52 -1.25 -19.18
C PRO A 77 6.80 -1.26 -17.81
N GLY A 78 5.48 -1.15 -17.76
CA GLY A 78 4.67 -1.04 -16.54
C GLY A 78 4.85 -2.18 -15.54
N GLN A 79 5.17 -3.41 -15.99
CA GLN A 79 5.36 -4.53 -15.06
C GLN A 79 6.56 -4.31 -14.12
N LEU A 80 7.53 -3.46 -14.49
CA LEU A 80 8.65 -3.09 -13.62
C LEU A 80 8.19 -2.43 -12.33
N ALA A 81 7.02 -1.79 -12.32
CA ALA A 81 6.46 -1.18 -11.11
C ALA A 81 6.07 -2.23 -10.05
N ALA A 82 5.94 -3.51 -10.39
CA ALA A 82 5.75 -4.58 -9.39
C ALA A 82 6.92 -4.67 -8.40
N VAL A 83 8.14 -4.29 -8.83
CA VAL A 83 9.33 -4.23 -7.94
C VAL A 83 9.13 -3.20 -6.83
N ALA A 84 8.33 -2.16 -7.05
CA ALA A 84 8.04 -1.15 -6.04
C ALA A 84 7.25 -1.73 -4.84
N ALA A 85 6.56 -2.87 -4.99
CA ALA A 85 5.89 -3.55 -3.89
C ALA A 85 6.87 -4.14 -2.87
N VAL A 86 8.08 -4.51 -3.30
CA VAL A 86 9.07 -5.24 -2.50
C VAL A 86 9.52 -4.45 -1.26
N PRO A 87 9.93 -3.17 -1.36
CA PRO A 87 10.25 -2.36 -0.19
C PRO A 87 9.11 -2.25 0.83
N TYR A 88 7.85 -2.18 0.38
CA TYR A 88 6.70 -2.14 1.29
C TYR A 88 6.58 -3.44 2.11
N LEU A 89 6.69 -4.61 1.45
CA LEU A 89 6.67 -5.90 2.13
C LEU A 89 7.82 -6.03 3.13
N PHE A 90 9.01 -5.55 2.79
CA PHE A 90 10.15 -5.51 3.72
C PHE A 90 9.94 -4.61 4.92
N ILE A 91 9.22 -3.48 4.77
CA ILE A 91 8.89 -2.62 5.91
C ILE A 91 7.92 -3.33 6.87
N LEU A 92 6.96 -4.10 6.35
CA LEU A 92 5.96 -4.79 7.18
C LEU A 92 6.48 -6.09 7.80
N SER A 93 7.46 -6.77 7.19
CA SER A 93 7.92 -8.09 7.63
C SER A 93 8.32 -8.19 9.11
N PRO A 94 8.97 -7.19 9.76
CA PRO A 94 9.31 -7.27 11.18
C PRO A 94 8.09 -7.21 12.11
N TYR A 95 6.94 -6.77 11.59
CA TYR A 95 5.72 -6.51 12.35
C TYR A 95 4.65 -7.60 12.14
N LEU A 96 4.91 -8.65 11.37
CA LEU A 96 3.93 -9.73 11.11
C LEU A 96 3.46 -10.46 12.39
N ASN A 97 4.28 -10.43 13.44
CA ASN A 97 3.95 -11.02 14.75
C ASN A 97 3.59 -9.98 15.82
N ILE A 98 3.34 -8.72 15.43
CA ILE A 98 2.97 -7.65 16.37
C ILE A 98 1.72 -8.02 17.16
N THR A 99 1.59 -7.49 18.36
CA THR A 99 0.44 -7.66 19.24
C THR A 99 -0.19 -6.30 19.54
N ASP A 100 -1.42 -6.30 20.03
CA ASP A 100 -2.07 -5.05 20.47
C ASP A 100 -1.30 -4.38 21.63
N ALA A 101 -0.57 -5.15 22.44
CA ALA A 101 0.21 -4.62 23.56
C ALA A 101 1.48 -3.87 23.12
N ASP A 102 2.03 -4.18 21.95
CA ASP A 102 3.24 -3.57 21.41
C ASP A 102 3.02 -2.90 20.05
N CYS A 103 1.77 -2.50 19.77
CA CYS A 103 1.30 -1.88 18.53
C CYS A 103 2.10 -0.63 18.15
N GLU A 104 2.55 0.17 19.13
CA GLU A 104 3.36 1.38 18.94
C GLU A 104 4.69 1.12 18.22
N LYS A 105 5.22 -0.12 18.25
CA LYS A 105 6.43 -0.48 17.49
C LYS A 105 6.23 -0.26 15.98
N ALA A 106 4.99 -0.35 15.49
CA ALA A 106 4.64 -0.09 14.11
C ALA A 106 4.94 1.36 13.69
N ASN A 107 5.01 2.34 14.61
CA ASN A 107 5.37 3.73 14.30
C ASN A 107 6.73 3.83 13.59
N LYS A 108 7.72 3.01 13.99
CA LYS A 108 9.04 2.98 13.32
C LYS A 108 8.92 2.48 11.88
N GLY A 109 8.05 1.50 11.61
CA GLY A 109 7.74 1.02 10.27
C GLY A 109 7.00 2.09 9.46
N TRP A 110 6.01 2.74 10.07
CA TRP A 110 5.23 3.81 9.47
C TRP A 110 6.07 5.01 9.03
N ARG A 111 7.04 5.44 9.86
CA ARG A 111 7.98 6.51 9.48
C ARG A 111 8.83 6.15 8.27
N ARG A 112 9.27 4.88 8.17
CA ARG A 112 10.01 4.37 6.99
C ARG A 112 9.10 4.33 5.76
N PHE A 113 7.85 3.92 5.95
CA PHE A 113 6.84 3.92 4.90
C PHE A 113 6.63 5.32 4.31
N ILE A 114 6.49 6.36 5.14
CA ILE A 114 6.31 7.74 4.66
C ILE A 114 7.47 8.18 3.76
N TRP A 115 8.72 7.94 4.19
CA TRP A 115 9.90 8.26 3.39
C TRP A 115 9.95 7.48 2.07
N LEU A 116 9.68 6.17 2.13
CA LEU A 116 9.58 5.32 0.94
C LEU A 116 8.51 5.85 -0.02
N ASN A 117 7.36 6.29 0.51
CA ASN A 117 6.25 6.75 -0.30
C ASN A 117 6.57 8.06 -1.02
N PHE A 118 7.24 9.00 -0.36
CA PHE A 118 7.75 10.21 -1.03
C PHE A 118 8.72 9.87 -2.16
N PHE A 119 9.65 8.93 -1.92
CA PHE A 119 10.58 8.47 -2.94
C PHE A 119 9.88 7.76 -4.10
N ALA A 120 8.92 6.88 -3.81
CA ALA A 120 8.14 6.18 -4.83
C ALA A 120 7.33 7.17 -5.68
N GLY A 121 6.68 8.16 -5.06
CA GLY A 121 5.98 9.24 -5.75
C GLY A 121 6.90 10.05 -6.67
N PHE A 122 8.12 10.36 -6.22
CA PHE A 122 9.14 10.99 -7.06
C PHE A 122 9.48 10.13 -8.30
N VAL A 123 9.77 8.83 -8.12
CA VAL A 123 10.12 7.92 -9.22
C VAL A 123 8.98 7.79 -10.23
N VAL A 124 7.74 7.55 -9.76
CA VAL A 124 6.56 7.44 -10.63
C VAL A 124 6.33 8.74 -11.40
N SER A 125 6.51 9.89 -10.76
CA SER A 125 6.38 11.19 -11.42
C SER A 125 7.39 11.37 -12.55
N ILE A 126 8.66 11.01 -12.33
CA ILE A 126 9.71 11.07 -13.36
C ILE A 126 9.42 10.10 -14.52
N LEU A 127 8.95 8.88 -14.23
CA LEU A 127 8.56 7.92 -15.27
C LEU A 127 7.42 8.44 -16.14
N LEU A 128 6.39 9.03 -15.53
CA LEU A 128 5.27 9.61 -16.27
C LEU A 128 5.71 10.77 -17.16
N ILE A 129 6.50 11.71 -16.63
CA ILE A 129 7.05 12.83 -17.42
C ILE A 129 7.86 12.28 -18.60
N SER A 130 8.74 11.31 -18.32
CA SER A 130 9.60 10.73 -19.35
C SER A 130 8.80 10.02 -20.44
N SER A 131 7.69 9.35 -20.09
CA SER A 131 6.81 8.65 -21.04
C SER A 131 5.98 9.56 -21.96
N VAL A 132 5.89 10.85 -21.64
CA VAL A 132 5.16 11.85 -22.44
C VAL A 132 6.12 12.71 -23.26
N VAL A 133 7.32 12.95 -22.74
CA VAL A 133 8.33 13.82 -23.37
C VAL A 133 9.21 13.06 -24.37
N PHE A 134 9.44 11.77 -24.17
CA PHE A 134 10.26 10.89 -25.01
C PHE A 134 9.46 9.71 -25.53
#